data_AF-A0A7K6W8G0-F1
#
_entry.id   AF-A0A7K6W8G0-F1
#
_cell.length_a   1.000
_cell.length_b   1.000
_cell.length_c   1.000
_cell.angle_alpha   90.00
_cell.angle_beta   90.00
_cell.angle_gamma   90.00
#
_symmetry.space_group_name_H-M   'P 1'
#
loop_
_entity.id
_entity.type
_entity.pdbx_description
1 polymer ?
#
loop_
_entity_poly.entity_id
_entity_poly.type
_entity_poly.pdbx_seq_one_letter_code
_entity_poly.pdbx_strand_id
1 'polypeptide(L)'
;LGEGLGAKESLQQRYQRLQHEVQELGREVEQMQSTVKEAAVAEEELTPMALARQVEGLKQQLVCSHLEKLLGPTAAIDFADPDGALTKHLLQQLEVAKCTKAMAGKSPDKVPTPTVDAVTFELYWRPEQDQFAQTAKIAELEKRLARLEATVRCEPDSQ
;
A
#
# COMPACT_ATOMS: atom_id res chain seq x y z
N LEU A 1 -42.09 -28.53 -32.10
CA LEU A 1 -42.82 -29.81 -32.01
C LEU A 1 -43.66 -29.79 -30.75
N GLY A 2 -44.99 -29.65 -30.88
CA GLY A 2 -45.91 -29.92 -29.76
C GLY A 2 -46.79 -28.79 -29.23
N GLU A 3 -47.16 -27.77 -30.02
CA GLU A 3 -48.38 -27.00 -29.72
C GLU A 3 -49.55 -27.64 -30.46
N GLY A 4 -50.43 -28.32 -29.72
CA GLY A 4 -51.54 -29.08 -30.25
C GLY A 4 -52.78 -28.96 -29.37
N LEU A 5 -53.50 -27.85 -29.54
CA LEU A 5 -54.91 -27.70 -29.20
C LEU A 5 -55.70 -28.86 -29.83
N GLY A 6 -56.16 -29.86 -29.05
CA GLY A 6 -57.13 -30.83 -29.58
C GLY A 6 -57.39 -32.14 -28.84
N ALA A 7 -56.50 -32.64 -27.97
CA ALA A 7 -56.76 -33.86 -27.18
C ALA A 7 -56.46 -33.59 -25.71
N LYS A 8 -57.35 -34.02 -24.80
CA LYS A 8 -57.07 -33.94 -23.35
C LYS A 8 -55.74 -34.63 -23.10
N GLU A 9 -54.77 -33.88 -22.57
CA GLU A 9 -53.44 -34.41 -22.24
C GLU A 9 -53.58 -35.74 -21.49
N SER A 10 -52.82 -36.76 -21.91
CA SER A 10 -52.74 -38.00 -21.14
C SER A 10 -52.15 -37.70 -19.75
N LEU A 11 -52.54 -38.48 -18.72
CA LEU A 11 -52.05 -38.27 -17.35
C LEU A 11 -50.52 -38.26 -17.27
N GLN A 12 -49.86 -39.10 -18.09
CA GLN A 12 -48.40 -39.19 -18.14
C GLN A 12 -47.74 -37.96 -18.77
N GLN A 13 -48.31 -37.40 -19.84
CA GLN A 13 -47.83 -36.14 -20.45
C GLN A 13 -48.02 -34.96 -19.48
N ARG A 14 -49.16 -34.90 -18.78
CA ARG A 14 -49.43 -33.87 -17.79
C ARG A 14 -48.43 -33.93 -16.62
N TYR A 15 -48.08 -35.13 -16.17
CA TYR A 15 -47.06 -35.31 -15.13
C TYR A 15 -45.67 -34.81 -15.58
N GLN A 16 -45.25 -35.15 -16.80
CA GLN A 16 -43.96 -34.69 -17.35
C GLN A 16 -43.94 -33.16 -17.51
N ARG A 17 -45.00 -32.55 -18.05
CA ARG A 17 -45.12 -31.08 -18.15
C ARG A 17 -45.03 -30.42 -16.78
N LEU A 18 -45.80 -30.90 -15.81
CA LEU A 18 -45.80 -30.34 -14.47
C LEU A 18 -44.44 -30.49 -13.77
N GLN A 19 -43.73 -31.61 -14.00
CA GLN A 19 -42.38 -31.80 -13.48
C GLN A 19 -41.40 -30.76 -14.05
N HIS A 20 -41.50 -30.48 -15.35
CA HIS A 20 -40.69 -29.43 -15.98
C HIS A 20 -41.06 -28.04 -15.46
N GLU A 21 -42.35 -27.72 -15.35
CA GLU A 21 -42.84 -26.44 -14.80
C GLU A 21 -42.37 -26.23 -13.36
N VAL A 22 -42.40 -27.26 -12.51
CA VAL A 22 -41.91 -27.18 -11.13
C VAL A 22 -40.39 -26.98 -11.09
N GLN A 23 -39.64 -27.61 -11.99
CA GLN A 23 -38.20 -27.38 -12.09
C GLN A 23 -37.84 -25.99 -12.63
N GLU A 24 -38.60 -25.48 -13.60
CA GLU A 24 -38.44 -24.11 -14.11
C GLU A 24 -38.76 -23.09 -13.04
N LEU A 25 -39.88 -23.25 -12.33
CA LEU A 25 -40.25 -22.40 -11.21
C LEU A 25 -39.18 -22.43 -10.11
N GLY A 26 -38.61 -23.60 -9.81
CA GLY A 26 -37.49 -23.72 -8.88
C GLY A 26 -36.27 -22.91 -9.31
N ARG A 27 -35.88 -22.98 -10.59
CA ARG A 27 -34.77 -22.18 -11.15
C ARG A 27 -35.07 -20.68 -11.13
N GLU A 28 -36.29 -20.28 -11.46
CA GLU A 28 -36.71 -18.88 -11.43
C GLU A 28 -36.67 -18.31 -10.00
N VAL A 29 -37.07 -19.09 -9.00
CA VAL A 29 -36.98 -18.69 -7.59
C VAL A 29 -35.53 -18.55 -7.13
N GLU A 30 -34.65 -19.48 -7.52
CA GLU A 30 -33.21 -19.36 -7.23
C GLU A 30 -32.59 -18.12 -7.89
N GLN A 31 -32.94 -17.83 -9.14
CA GLN A 31 -32.50 -16.64 -9.86
C GLN A 31 -33.04 -15.34 -9.24
N MET A 32 -34.31 -15.34 -8.82
CA MET A 32 -34.87 -14.21 -8.06
C MET A 32 -34.15 -14.03 -6.72
N GLN A 33 -33.79 -15.12 -6.04
CA GLN A 33 -33.06 -15.03 -4.78
C GLN A 33 -31.62 -14.51 -4.98
N SER A 34 -30.93 -14.91 -6.05
CA SER A 34 -29.58 -14.42 -6.35
C SER A 34 -29.60 -12.93 -6.70
N THR A 35 -30.53 -12.49 -7.53
CA THR A 35 -30.68 -11.07 -7.90
C THR A 35 -31.05 -10.19 -6.70
N VAL A 36 -31.91 -10.67 -5.79
CA VAL A 36 -32.20 -9.96 -4.53
C VAL A 36 -30.98 -9.90 -3.62
N LYS A 37 -30.19 -10.97 -3.51
CA LYS A 37 -28.94 -10.98 -2.74
C LYS A 37 -27.92 -10.00 -3.31
N GLU A 38 -27.73 -9.99 -4.63
CA GLU A 38 -26.83 -9.04 -5.30
C GLU A 38 -27.29 -7.59 -5.11
N ALA A 39 -28.59 -7.31 -5.22
CA ALA A 39 -29.14 -5.98 -4.96
C ALA A 39 -28.97 -5.54 -3.50
N ALA A 40 -29.15 -6.46 -2.54
CA ALA A 40 -28.93 -6.17 -1.12
C ALA A 40 -27.46 -5.88 -0.80
N VAL A 41 -26.53 -6.63 -1.39
CA VAL A 41 -25.08 -6.39 -1.24
C VAL A 41 -24.67 -5.06 -1.89
N ALA A 42 -25.24 -4.72 -3.05
CA ALA A 42 -24.99 -3.44 -3.71
C ALA A 42 -25.54 -2.24 -2.92
N GLU A 43 -26.72 -2.36 -2.31
CA GLU A 43 -27.30 -1.34 -1.43
C GLU A 43 -26.49 -1.17 -0.13
N GLU A 44 -25.94 -2.26 0.43
CA GLU A 44 -25.11 -2.23 1.65
C GLU A 44 -23.76 -1.52 1.40
N GLU A 45 -23.10 -1.79 0.26
CA GLU A 45 -21.88 -1.07 -0.15
C GLU A 45 -22.12 0.40 -0.52
N LEU A 46 -23.33 0.73 -0.99
CA LEU A 46 -23.75 2.09 -1.33
C LEU A 46 -24.35 2.85 -0.15
N THR A 47 -23.99 2.48 1.09
CA THR A 47 -24.37 3.29 2.24
C THR A 47 -23.79 4.71 2.08
N PRO A 48 -24.60 5.79 2.18
CA PRO A 48 -24.14 7.17 1.97
C PRO A 48 -22.97 7.57 2.90
N MET A 49 -22.89 6.94 4.08
CA MET A 49 -21.77 7.06 5.01
C MET A 49 -20.45 6.49 4.47
N ALA A 50 -20.49 5.36 3.75
CA ALA A 50 -19.31 4.74 3.15
C ALA A 50 -18.77 5.63 2.01
N LEU A 51 -19.67 6.16 1.17
CA LEU A 51 -19.30 7.11 0.13
C LEU A 51 -18.71 8.41 0.70
N ALA A 52 -19.30 8.95 1.77
CA ALA A 52 -18.75 10.13 2.45
C ALA A 52 -17.33 9.88 3.00
N ARG A 53 -17.05 8.70 3.55
CA ARG A 53 -15.70 8.32 3.99
C ARG A 53 -14.72 8.21 2.83
N GLN A 54 -15.14 7.66 1.70
CA GLN A 54 -14.31 7.60 0.49
C GLN A 54 -13.98 9.01 -0.03
N VAL A 55 -14.98 9.89 -0.09
CA VAL A 55 -14.78 11.29 -0.51
C VAL A 55 -13.86 12.05 0.43
N GLU A 56 -13.99 11.86 1.74
CA GLU A 56 -13.09 12.47 2.73
C GLU A 56 -11.65 11.96 2.58
N GLY A 57 -11.47 10.65 2.34
CA GLY A 57 -10.16 10.07 2.04
C GLY A 57 -9.52 10.65 0.77
N LEU A 58 -10.30 10.80 -0.31
CA LEU A 58 -9.85 11.42 -1.55
C LEU A 58 -9.49 12.91 -1.36
N LYS A 59 -10.29 13.64 -0.57
CA LYS A 59 -9.99 15.03 -0.22
C LYS A 59 -8.65 15.12 0.52
N GLN A 60 -8.41 14.24 1.49
CA GLN A 60 -7.15 14.20 2.23
C GLN A 60 -5.97 13.93 1.31
N GLN A 61 -6.09 12.96 0.39
CA GLN A 61 -5.03 12.67 -0.60
C GLN A 61 -4.74 13.87 -1.52
N LEU A 62 -5.78 14.56 -1.98
CA LEU A 62 -5.63 15.76 -2.81
C LEU A 62 -4.89 16.88 -2.06
N VAL A 63 -5.26 17.10 -0.79
CA VAL A 63 -4.59 18.08 0.08
C VAL A 63 -3.13 17.70 0.29
N CYS A 64 -2.82 16.44 0.59
CA CYS A 64 -1.43 15.97 0.74
C CYS A 64 -0.62 16.20 -0.56
N SER A 65 -1.16 15.85 -1.73
CA SER A 65 -0.48 16.06 -3.00
C SER A 65 -0.28 17.55 -3.32
N HIS A 66 -1.25 18.41 -2.96
CA HIS A 66 -1.10 19.84 -3.12
C HIS A 66 -0.02 20.40 -2.17
N LEU A 67 0.01 19.94 -0.93
CA LEU A 67 1.05 20.29 0.04
C LEU A 67 2.43 19.86 -0.43
N GLU A 68 2.60 18.64 -0.96
CA GLU A 68 3.87 18.19 -1.55
C GLU A 68 4.36 19.10 -2.68
N LYS A 69 3.44 19.62 -3.51
CA LYS A 69 3.80 20.57 -4.59
C LYS A 69 4.20 21.95 -4.05
N LEU A 70 3.57 22.42 -2.98
CA LEU A 70 3.88 23.72 -2.38
C LEU A 70 5.18 23.68 -1.57
N LEU A 71 5.39 22.62 -0.80
CA LEU A 71 6.53 22.43 0.08
C LEU A 71 7.76 21.91 -0.67
N GLY A 72 7.53 21.23 -1.79
CA GLY A 72 8.57 20.61 -2.61
C GLY A 72 8.95 19.20 -2.12
N PRO A 73 9.55 18.38 -3.01
CA PRO A 73 9.80 16.95 -2.77
C PRO A 73 10.84 16.65 -1.68
N THR A 74 11.47 17.66 -1.08
CA THR A 74 12.53 17.51 -0.06
C THR A 74 12.14 18.13 1.28
N ALA A 75 10.93 18.70 1.40
CA ALA A 75 10.48 19.27 2.65
C ALA A 75 10.07 18.18 3.65
N ALA A 76 11.00 17.79 4.51
CA ALA A 76 10.70 16.96 5.67
C ALA A 76 10.05 17.85 6.75
N ILE A 77 8.74 17.74 6.91
CA ILE A 77 8.01 18.38 8.02
C ILE A 77 7.93 17.37 9.15
N ASP A 78 8.65 17.64 10.23
CA ASP A 78 8.46 16.94 11.49
C ASP A 78 7.48 17.74 12.38
N PHE A 79 6.27 17.20 12.56
CA PHE A 79 5.26 17.82 13.42
C PHE A 79 5.57 17.65 14.91
N ALA A 80 6.49 16.74 15.29
CA ALA A 80 6.90 16.55 16.67
C ALA A 80 7.93 17.61 17.11
N ASP A 81 8.74 18.14 16.18
CA ASP A 81 9.74 19.19 16.44
C ASP A 81 9.79 20.23 15.30
N PRO A 82 8.83 21.17 15.23
CA PRO A 82 8.74 22.13 14.13
C PRO A 82 9.93 23.11 14.06
N ASP A 83 10.56 23.40 15.19
CA ASP A 83 11.70 24.34 15.30
C ASP A 83 13.07 23.64 15.28
N GLY A 84 13.09 22.30 15.24
CA GLY A 84 14.30 21.49 15.38
C GLY A 84 14.98 21.68 16.75
N ALA A 85 14.23 22.08 17.78
CA ALA A 85 14.74 22.43 19.10
C ALA A 85 15.27 21.21 19.84
N LEU A 86 14.60 20.05 19.71
CA LEU A 86 15.05 18.79 20.30
C LEU A 86 16.38 18.36 19.68
N THR A 87 16.49 18.47 18.36
CA THR A 87 17.73 18.15 17.63
C THR A 87 18.88 19.04 18.09
N LYS A 88 18.65 20.35 18.19
CA LYS A 88 19.66 21.32 18.69
C LYS A 88 20.08 21.02 20.13
N HIS A 89 19.12 20.74 21.00
CA HIS A 89 19.38 20.44 22.40
C HIS A 89 20.19 19.14 22.56
N LEU A 90 19.83 18.09 21.81
CA LEU A 90 20.56 16.83 21.82
C LEU A 90 22.00 17.01 21.31
N LEU A 91 22.20 17.76 20.22
CA LEU A 91 23.54 18.09 19.72
C LEU A 91 24.38 18.82 20.79
N GLN A 92 23.79 19.82 21.44
CA GLN A 92 24.46 20.57 22.51
C GLN A 92 24.82 19.69 23.72
N GLN A 93 23.92 18.80 24.14
CA GLN A 93 24.19 17.85 25.22
C GLN A 93 25.32 16.88 24.87
N LEU A 94 25.36 16.42 23.61
CA LEU A 94 26.46 15.57 23.12
C LEU A 94 27.79 16.31 23.04
N GLU A 95 27.78 17.60 22.70
CA GLU A 95 28.99 18.45 22.72
C GLU A 95 29.52 18.63 24.14
N VAL A 96 28.65 18.91 25.12
CA VAL A 96 29.02 19.02 26.54
C VAL A 96 29.61 17.69 27.05
N ALA A 97 28.97 16.56 26.75
CA ALA A 97 29.45 15.23 27.13
C ALA A 97 30.78 14.85 26.44
N LYS A 98 31.05 15.36 25.23
CA LYS A 98 32.36 15.21 24.56
C LYS A 98 33.46 16.01 25.26
N CYS A 99 33.17 17.25 25.69
CA CYS A 99 34.12 18.12 26.36
C CYS A 99 34.53 17.60 27.75
N THR A 100 33.61 17.02 28.52
CA THR A 100 33.91 16.44 29.85
C THR A 100 34.81 15.20 29.75
N LYS A 101 34.67 14.39 28.69
CA LYS A 101 35.51 13.20 28.46
C LYS A 101 36.93 13.53 27.99
N ALA A 102 37.15 14.65 27.32
CA ALA A 102 38.48 15.07 26.82
C ALA A 102 39.42 15.58 27.94
N MET A 103 38.88 15.96 29.10
CA MET A 103 39.64 16.46 30.25
C MET A 103 40.10 15.35 31.22
N ALA A 104 39.53 14.15 31.11
CA ALA A 104 39.84 13.00 31.97
C ALA A 104 40.91 12.09 31.34
N GLY A 105 42.18 12.45 31.54
CA GLY A 105 43.33 11.64 31.13
C GLY A 105 43.45 10.30 31.87
N LYS A 106 43.78 9.25 31.10
CA LYS A 106 44.49 7.98 31.43
C LYS A 106 44.34 7.38 32.85
N SER A 107 43.67 6.22 32.93
CA SER A 107 44.19 4.99 33.59
C SER A 107 43.31 3.76 33.29
N PRO A 108 43.87 2.53 33.23
CA PRO A 108 43.19 1.33 32.74
C PRO A 108 42.48 0.51 33.84
N ASP A 109 41.59 -0.37 33.39
CA ASP A 109 40.94 -1.48 34.12
C ASP A 109 39.95 -1.16 35.25
N LYS A 110 38.65 -1.16 34.91
CA LYS A 110 37.65 -2.07 35.52
C LYS A 110 36.28 -1.99 34.82
N VAL A 111 35.62 -3.14 34.79
CA VAL A 111 34.23 -3.46 34.40
C VAL A 111 33.25 -2.28 34.46
N PRO A 112 32.41 -2.05 33.42
CA PRO A 112 31.52 -0.89 33.39
C PRO A 112 30.38 -1.05 34.40
N THR A 113 30.47 -0.30 35.49
CA THR A 113 29.30 0.13 36.27
C THR A 113 28.65 1.29 35.51
N PRO A 114 27.31 1.39 35.45
CA PRO A 114 26.66 2.48 34.75
C PRO A 114 26.91 3.78 35.53
N THR A 115 27.90 4.54 35.10
CA THR A 115 28.07 5.93 35.54
C THR A 115 26.89 6.75 35.03
N VAL A 116 26.34 7.60 35.90
CA VAL A 116 25.17 8.47 35.67
C VAL A 116 25.36 9.43 34.46
N ASP A 117 26.57 9.50 33.91
CA ASP A 117 26.98 10.37 32.80
C ASP A 117 27.55 9.56 31.61
N ALA A 118 26.95 8.40 31.31
CA ALA A 118 27.33 7.58 30.17
C ALA A 118 26.37 7.80 28.99
N VAL A 119 26.90 8.27 27.85
CA VAL A 119 26.15 8.38 26.60
C VAL A 119 26.13 7.02 25.89
N THR A 120 24.96 6.39 25.85
CA THR A 120 24.74 5.11 25.16
C THR A 120 24.01 5.37 23.85
N PHE A 121 24.60 4.95 22.72
CA PHE A 121 23.96 4.98 21.41
C PHE A 121 23.59 3.55 21.02
N GLU A 122 22.30 3.28 20.89
CA GLU A 122 21.80 1.99 20.41
C GLU A 122 21.32 2.16 18.98
N LEU A 123 22.03 1.54 18.04
CA LEU A 123 21.69 1.56 16.61
C LEU A 123 21.24 0.15 16.20
N TYR A 124 19.96 0.01 15.90
CA TYR A 124 19.40 -1.19 15.28
C TYR A 124 19.16 -0.93 13.81
N TRP A 125 20.10 -1.34 12.95
CA TRP A 125 20.02 -1.10 11.50
C TRP A 125 20.54 -2.28 10.68
N ARG A 126 19.90 -2.59 9.55
CA ARG A 126 20.34 -3.59 8.55
C ARG A 126 20.72 -2.90 7.22
N PRO A 127 21.92 -2.28 7.16
CA PRO A 127 22.33 -1.45 6.03
C PRO A 127 22.55 -2.22 4.73
N GLU A 128 22.85 -3.51 4.80
CA GLU A 128 23.18 -4.33 3.62
C GLU A 128 21.97 -4.57 2.71
N GLN A 129 20.78 -4.73 3.28
CA GLN A 129 19.57 -5.06 2.52
C GLN A 129 19.09 -3.87 1.68
N ASP A 130 19.09 -2.66 2.25
CA ASP A 130 18.68 -1.45 1.55
C ASP A 130 19.70 -1.03 0.49
N GLN A 131 21.00 -1.15 0.79
CA GLN A 131 22.06 -0.90 -0.19
C GLN A 131 22.01 -1.88 -1.36
N PHE A 132 21.75 -3.16 -1.09
CA PHE A 132 21.58 -4.16 -2.14
C PHE A 132 20.37 -3.86 -3.02
N ALA A 133 19.23 -3.50 -2.42
CA ALA A 133 18.02 -3.14 -3.17
C ALA A 133 18.21 -1.90 -4.05
N GLN A 134 18.92 -0.87 -3.57
CA GLN A 134 19.25 0.30 -4.37
C GLN A 134 20.23 -0.03 -5.50
N THR A 135 21.30 -0.77 -5.19
CA THR A 135 22.32 -1.17 -6.17
C THR A 135 21.72 -2.06 -7.27
N ALA A 136 20.82 -2.97 -6.92
CA ALA A 136 20.12 -3.82 -7.90
C ALA A 136 19.25 -2.99 -8.86
N LYS A 137 18.52 -1.98 -8.35
CA LYS A 137 17.72 -1.07 -9.19
C LYS A 137 18.60 -0.26 -10.15
N ILE A 138 19.73 0.27 -9.65
CA ILE A 138 20.68 1.03 -10.47
C ILE A 138 21.28 0.12 -11.56
N ALA A 139 21.73 -1.08 -11.21
CA ALA A 139 22.28 -2.04 -12.17
C ALA A 139 21.26 -2.47 -13.25
N GLU A 140 19.98 -2.60 -12.90
CA GLU A 140 18.92 -2.88 -13.88
C GLU A 140 18.75 -1.71 -14.86
N LEU A 141 18.73 -0.48 -14.35
CA LEU A 141 18.64 0.74 -15.16
C LEU A 141 19.84 0.88 -16.08
N GLU A 142 21.06 0.66 -15.59
CA GLU A 142 22.29 0.65 -16.39
C GLU A 142 22.22 -0.40 -17.51
N LYS A 143 21.75 -1.61 -17.21
CA LYS A 143 21.57 -2.66 -18.21
C LYS A 143 20.54 -2.29 -19.28
N ARG A 144 19.47 -1.61 -18.90
CA ARG A 144 18.44 -1.11 -19.85
C ARG A 144 18.99 0.04 -20.70
N LEU A 145 19.73 0.95 -20.09
CA LEU A 145 20.39 2.06 -20.77
C LEU A 145 21.42 1.56 -21.78
N ALA A 146 22.28 0.61 -21.42
CA ALA A 146 23.26 0.01 -22.32
C ALA A 146 22.59 -0.68 -23.53
N ARG A 147 21.46 -1.36 -23.33
CA ARG A 147 20.69 -1.95 -24.43
C ARG A 147 20.07 -0.90 -25.34
N LEU A 148 19.52 0.18 -24.76
CA LEU A 148 18.99 1.30 -25.52
C LEU A 148 20.09 2.00 -26.32
N GLU A 149 21.24 2.28 -25.71
CA GLU A 149 22.39 2.87 -26.38
C GLU A 149 22.87 1.99 -27.55
N ALA A 150 23.00 0.67 -27.34
CA ALA A 150 23.37 -0.25 -28.41
C ALA A 150 22.36 -0.28 -29.56
N THR A 151 21.07 -0.07 -29.29
CA THR A 151 20.03 -0.04 -30.34
C THR A 151 20.03 1.28 -31.09
N VAL A 152 20.21 2.41 -30.39
CA VAL A 152 20.20 3.77 -30.97
C VAL A 152 21.50 4.08 -31.74
N ARG A 153 22.63 3.53 -31.30
CA ARG A 153 23.95 3.77 -31.91
C ARG A 153 24.21 2.90 -33.15
N CYS A 154 23.34 1.92 -33.42
CA CYS A 154 23.42 1.03 -34.58
C CYS A 154 22.82 1.63 -35.87
N GLU A 155 22.46 2.91 -35.89
CA GLU A 155 22.30 3.68 -37.13
C GLU A 155 23.63 4.39 -37.43
N PRO A 156 24.63 3.75 -38.08
CA PRO A 156 25.66 4.52 -38.75
C PRO A 156 24.96 5.32 -39.85
N ASP A 157 25.22 6.63 -39.89
CA ASP A 157 24.88 7.48 -41.04
C ASP A 157 25.21 6.72 -42.33
N SER A 158 24.18 6.23 -43.01
CA SER A 158 24.28 5.72 -44.36
C SER A 158 24.37 6.93 -45.28
N GLN A 159 25.56 7.54 -45.35
CA GLN A 159 25.97 8.46 -46.40
C GLN A 159 26.65 7.69 -47.54
#